data_AF-H8GZX0-F1
#
_entry.id   AF-H8GZX0-F1
#
_cell.length_a   1.000
_cell.length_b   1.000
_cell.length_c   1.000
_cell.angle_alpha   90.00
_cell.angle_beta   90.00
_cell.angle_gamma   90.00
#
_symmetry.space_group_name_H-M   'P 1'
#
loop_
_entity.id
_entity.type
_entity.pdbx_description
1 polymer ?
#
loop_
_entity_poly.entity_id
_entity_poly.type
_entity_poly.pdbx_seq_one_letter_code
_entity_poly.pdbx_strand_id
1 'polypeptide(L)'
;MNPVFLNIGGFTIAWYGLLIMLGVVAGIAVGTRLARQRGLNVDLFERMILWMLFWGIVGARIVFVATSWHLFENVPFPRVLLDIVNLRAGGISIHGGLIGGILTIVYFARKYKFNFFQYADLCVPGVAFGIIGGRIGNIMNGTDTVGRVTNWPIGYHWPASARAFHDGMCVPNPNIDMDLSQYCQQIGGQLVMTAPVHFTQMYGVIIGIILSVASYFWLRSRVPGWAFWQFWLWYSILRAGWEETFRLNPLTVKSYLNQGLNAPGIGLWTDTQIISVPLILLCLYMLWRLRRAPRPDAPQAAVTVDPPAAPR
;
A
#
# COMPACT_ATOMS: atom_id res chain seq x y z
N MET A 1 1.30 -5.49 21.91
CA MET A 1 1.17 -4.13 21.34
C MET A 1 -0.30 -3.79 21.35
N ASN A 2 -0.69 -2.58 21.79
CA ASN A 2 -2.10 -2.18 21.77
C ASN A 2 -2.42 -1.55 20.40
N PRO A 3 -3.30 -2.15 19.57
CA PRO A 3 -3.66 -1.58 18.26
C PRO A 3 -4.44 -0.26 18.38
N VAL A 4 -5.01 0.00 19.55
CA VAL A 4 -5.78 1.21 19.83
C VAL A 4 -4.85 2.37 20.16
N PHE A 5 -5.01 3.45 19.41
CA PHE A 5 -4.37 4.73 19.72
C PHE A 5 -5.17 5.48 20.79
N LEU A 6 -6.47 5.65 20.56
CA LEU A 6 -7.36 6.42 21.43
C LEU A 6 -8.77 5.85 21.37
N ASN A 7 -9.41 5.77 22.53
CA ASN A 7 -10.85 5.52 22.65
C ASN A 7 -11.54 6.78 23.14
N ILE A 8 -12.52 7.27 22.37
CA ILE A 8 -13.38 8.39 22.76
C ILE A 8 -14.80 7.85 22.86
N GLY A 9 -15.26 7.57 24.09
CA GLY A 9 -16.54 6.89 24.32
C GLY A 9 -16.58 5.52 23.62
N GLY A 10 -17.54 5.34 22.70
CA GLY A 10 -17.65 4.14 21.85
C GLY A 10 -16.84 4.19 20.55
N PHE A 11 -16.03 5.22 20.32
CA PHE A 11 -15.27 5.41 19.10
C PHE A 11 -13.78 5.09 19.29
N THR A 12 -13.37 3.95 18.75
CA THR A 12 -11.95 3.53 18.69
C THR A 12 -11.25 4.08 17.47
N ILE A 13 -10.12 4.76 17.71
CA ILE A 13 -9.13 5.18 16.72
C ILE A 13 -7.94 4.21 16.80
N ALA A 14 -7.65 3.52 15.70
CA ALA A 14 -6.52 2.61 15.61
C ALA A 14 -5.25 3.34 15.14
N TRP A 15 -4.09 2.90 15.63
CA TRP A 15 -2.77 3.39 15.18
C TRP A 15 -2.61 3.30 13.66
N TYR A 16 -3.09 2.21 13.07
CA TYR A 16 -3.03 1.95 11.63
C TYR A 16 -3.65 3.08 10.80
N GLY A 17 -4.89 3.47 11.13
CA GLY A 17 -5.59 4.54 10.41
C GLY A 17 -4.93 5.91 10.62
N LEU A 18 -4.47 6.18 11.84
CA LEU A 18 -3.78 7.43 12.16
C LEU A 18 -2.50 7.60 11.34
N LEU A 19 -1.65 6.57 11.30
CA LEU A 19 -0.35 6.63 10.61
C LEU A 19 -0.50 6.76 9.10
N ILE A 20 -1.49 6.08 8.50
CA ILE A 20 -1.82 6.27 7.08
C ILE A 20 -2.30 7.70 6.83
N MET A 21 -3.18 8.22 7.68
CA MET A 21 -3.70 9.59 7.53
C MET A 21 -2.58 10.63 7.63
N LEU A 22 -1.63 10.45 8.55
CA LEU A 22 -0.43 11.30 8.63
C LEU A 22 0.38 11.24 7.33
N GLY A 23 0.54 10.06 6.73
CA GLY A 23 1.18 9.90 5.43
C GLY A 23 0.45 10.62 4.30
N VAL A 24 -0.89 10.55 4.27
CA VAL A 24 -1.74 11.27 3.32
C VAL A 24 -1.58 12.78 3.47
N VAL A 25 -1.66 13.31 4.69
CA VAL A 25 -1.51 14.75 4.97
C VAL A 25 -0.13 15.25 4.58
N ALA A 26 0.93 14.51 4.93
CA ALA A 26 2.29 14.83 4.51
C ALA A 26 2.44 14.81 2.97
N GLY A 27 1.82 13.83 2.32
CA GLY A 27 1.77 13.71 0.86
C GLY A 27 1.11 14.90 0.18
N ILE A 28 -0.05 15.33 0.69
CA ILE A 28 -0.77 16.51 0.20
C ILE A 28 0.08 17.76 0.39
N ALA A 29 0.67 17.96 1.57
CA ALA A 29 1.50 19.13 1.85
C ALA A 29 2.70 19.24 0.89
N VAL A 30 3.41 18.13 0.65
CA VAL A 30 4.53 18.07 -0.29
C VAL A 30 4.06 18.25 -1.74
N GLY A 31 2.99 17.55 -2.14
CA GLY A 31 2.41 17.63 -3.48
C GLY A 31 1.92 19.03 -3.83
N THR A 32 1.22 19.71 -2.93
CA THR A 32 0.76 21.09 -3.07
C THR A 32 1.94 22.06 -3.21
N ARG A 33 2.99 21.89 -2.40
CA ARG A 33 4.21 22.70 -2.52
C ARG A 33 4.87 22.51 -3.89
N LEU A 34 4.96 21.28 -4.38
CA LEU A 34 5.52 20.96 -5.70
C LEU A 34 4.63 21.47 -6.84
N ALA A 35 3.31 21.42 -6.71
CA ALA A 35 2.37 21.98 -7.66
C ALA A 35 2.62 23.49 -7.87
N ARG A 36 2.73 24.25 -6.76
CA ARG A 36 3.07 25.69 -6.78
C ARG A 36 4.41 25.94 -7.47
N GLN A 37 5.46 25.19 -7.10
CA GLN A 37 6.80 25.35 -7.68
C GLN A 37 6.87 25.03 -9.18
N ARG A 38 5.92 24.23 -9.69
CA ARG A 38 5.83 23.84 -11.09
C ARG A 38 4.82 24.68 -11.89
N GLY A 39 4.17 25.67 -11.26
CA GLY A 39 3.12 26.47 -11.90
C GLY A 39 1.87 25.67 -12.26
N LEU A 40 1.62 24.56 -11.57
CA LEU A 40 0.42 23.74 -11.75
C LEU A 40 -0.73 24.28 -10.91
N ASN A 41 -1.97 23.97 -11.31
CA ASN A 41 -3.16 24.43 -10.61
C ASN A 41 -3.31 23.68 -9.27
N VAL A 42 -3.09 24.40 -8.18
CA VAL A 42 -3.12 23.86 -6.80
C VAL A 42 -4.54 23.48 -6.40
N ASP A 43 -5.52 24.34 -6.64
CA ASP A 43 -6.91 24.09 -6.27
C ASP A 43 -7.45 22.84 -6.97
N LEU A 44 -7.05 22.64 -8.23
CA LEU A 44 -7.35 21.44 -9.00
C LEU A 44 -6.67 20.21 -8.39
N PHE A 45 -5.39 20.30 -8.00
CA PHE A 45 -4.66 19.20 -7.35
C PHE A 45 -5.32 18.82 -6.01
N GLU A 46 -5.60 19.77 -5.15
CA GLU A 46 -6.22 19.53 -3.83
C GLU A 46 -7.62 18.95 -3.99
N ARG A 47 -8.44 19.51 -4.88
CA ARG A 47 -9.76 18.95 -5.23
C ARG A 47 -9.63 17.53 -5.75
N MET A 48 -8.68 17.27 -6.65
CA MET A 48 -8.44 15.94 -7.19
C MET A 48 -8.08 14.94 -6.09
N ILE A 49 -7.17 15.30 -5.16
CA ILE A 49 -6.78 14.41 -4.06
C ILE A 49 -7.97 14.09 -3.14
N LEU A 50 -8.81 15.07 -2.80
CA LEU A 50 -10.01 14.81 -1.99
C LEU A 50 -10.94 13.80 -2.66
N TRP A 51 -11.18 13.94 -3.97
CA TRP A 51 -11.94 12.97 -4.73
C TRP A 51 -11.24 11.60 -4.83
N MET A 52 -9.91 11.58 -4.95
CA MET A 52 -9.13 10.33 -4.97
C MET A 52 -9.23 9.58 -3.64
N LEU A 53 -9.24 10.28 -2.51
CA LEU A 53 -9.43 9.67 -1.19
C LEU A 53 -10.84 9.07 -1.07
N PHE A 54 -11.87 9.82 -1.48
CA PHE A 54 -13.25 9.36 -1.46
C PHE A 54 -13.44 8.11 -2.35
N TRP A 55 -13.10 8.20 -3.63
CA TRP A 55 -13.25 7.09 -4.57
C TRP A 55 -12.29 5.94 -4.30
N GLY A 56 -11.14 6.22 -3.67
CA GLY A 56 -10.24 5.19 -3.15
C GLY A 56 -10.92 4.35 -2.06
N ILE A 57 -11.56 4.98 -1.06
CA ILE A 57 -12.29 4.24 -0.01
C ILE A 57 -13.46 3.45 -0.62
N VAL A 58 -14.24 4.08 -1.51
CA VAL A 58 -15.36 3.43 -2.19
C VAL A 58 -14.87 2.23 -3.02
N GLY A 59 -13.84 2.43 -3.84
CA GLY A 59 -13.24 1.36 -4.65
C GLY A 59 -12.68 0.22 -3.79
N ALA A 60 -12.00 0.55 -2.69
CA ALA A 60 -11.47 -0.42 -1.74
C ALA A 60 -12.57 -1.31 -1.16
N ARG A 61 -13.73 -0.72 -0.86
CA ARG A 61 -14.87 -1.46 -0.34
C ARG A 61 -15.56 -2.31 -1.40
N ILE A 62 -15.78 -1.76 -2.59
CA ILE A 62 -16.39 -2.51 -3.71
C ILE A 62 -15.58 -3.76 -4.03
N VAL A 63 -14.25 -3.63 -4.17
CA VAL A 63 -13.40 -4.76 -4.48
C VAL A 63 -13.39 -5.77 -3.33
N PHE A 64 -13.34 -5.32 -2.06
CA PHE A 64 -13.43 -6.23 -0.91
C PHE A 64 -14.72 -7.06 -0.93
N VAL A 65 -15.87 -6.41 -1.13
CA VAL A 65 -17.18 -7.09 -1.19
C VAL A 65 -17.21 -8.09 -2.35
N ALA A 66 -16.66 -7.72 -3.51
CA ALA A 66 -16.60 -8.62 -4.67
C ALA A 66 -15.69 -9.84 -4.42
N THR A 67 -14.52 -9.65 -3.79
CA THR A 67 -13.57 -10.75 -3.54
C THR A 67 -13.93 -11.60 -2.33
N SER A 68 -14.75 -11.07 -1.41
CA SER A 68 -15.10 -11.71 -0.15
C SER A 68 -16.62 -11.93 -0.04
N TRP A 69 -17.29 -12.20 -1.16
CA TRP A 69 -18.74 -12.37 -1.23
C TRP A 69 -19.30 -13.44 -0.28
N HIS A 70 -18.52 -14.49 -0.01
CA HIS A 70 -18.87 -15.54 0.94
C HIS A 70 -19.16 -15.02 2.37
N LEU A 71 -18.63 -13.84 2.74
CA LEU A 71 -18.93 -13.20 4.03
C LEU A 71 -20.33 -12.54 4.06
N PHE A 72 -20.92 -12.29 2.90
CA PHE A 72 -22.17 -11.52 2.74
C PHE A 72 -23.33 -12.38 2.24
N GLU A 73 -23.07 -13.49 1.57
CA GLU A 73 -24.08 -14.31 0.88
C GLU A 73 -25.19 -14.84 1.80
N ASN A 74 -24.90 -15.04 3.08
CA ASN A 74 -25.86 -15.56 4.07
C ASN A 74 -26.56 -14.46 4.90
N VAL A 75 -26.30 -13.18 4.60
CA VAL A 75 -26.92 -12.05 5.32
C VAL A 75 -28.26 -11.69 4.67
N PRO A 76 -29.38 -11.70 5.42
CA PRO A 76 -30.69 -11.40 4.85
C PRO A 76 -30.83 -9.93 4.43
N PHE A 77 -31.63 -9.69 3.40
CA PHE A 77 -32.01 -8.35 2.95
C PHE A 77 -32.99 -7.69 3.95
N PRO A 78 -32.88 -6.39 4.26
CA PRO A 78 -31.96 -5.38 3.72
C PRO A 78 -30.65 -5.22 4.52
N ARG A 79 -30.42 -6.02 5.58
CA ARG A 79 -29.24 -5.91 6.46
C ARG A 79 -27.92 -6.03 5.70
N VAL A 80 -27.89 -6.86 4.67
CA VAL A 80 -26.71 -7.00 3.79
C VAL A 80 -26.25 -5.67 3.18
N LEU A 81 -27.18 -4.74 2.90
CA LEU A 81 -26.82 -3.42 2.37
C LEU A 81 -26.04 -2.61 3.40
N LEU A 82 -26.47 -2.62 4.67
CA LEU A 82 -25.77 -1.94 5.75
C LEU A 82 -24.38 -2.53 5.96
N ASP A 83 -24.26 -3.86 5.89
CA ASP A 83 -22.97 -4.54 6.01
C ASP A 83 -22.04 -4.22 4.83
N ILE A 84 -22.56 -4.12 3.59
CA ILE A 84 -21.77 -3.73 2.41
C ILE A 84 -21.15 -2.33 2.57
N VAL A 85 -21.85 -1.37 3.17
CA VAL A 85 -21.30 -0.01 3.41
C VAL A 85 -20.57 0.12 4.75
N ASN A 86 -20.62 -0.89 5.62
CA ASN A 86 -20.00 -0.84 6.93
C ASN A 86 -18.46 -0.93 6.86
N LEU A 87 -17.81 0.23 6.79
CA LEU A 87 -16.36 0.36 6.83
C LEU A 87 -15.78 0.10 8.23
N ARG A 88 -16.60 0.18 9.29
CA ARG A 88 -16.16 0.03 10.70
C ARG A 88 -15.93 -1.43 11.08
N ALA A 89 -16.65 -2.34 10.45
CA ALA A 89 -16.44 -3.78 10.59
C ALA A 89 -15.11 -4.26 9.99
N GLY A 90 -14.33 -3.38 9.35
CA GLY A 90 -13.13 -3.74 8.62
C GLY A 90 -13.45 -4.23 7.21
N GLY A 91 -12.44 -4.78 6.52
CA GLY A 91 -12.59 -5.28 5.15
C GLY A 91 -12.46 -4.20 4.09
N ILE A 92 -11.21 -3.85 3.75
CA ILE A 92 -10.87 -2.92 2.69
C ILE A 92 -9.79 -3.53 1.82
N SER A 93 -9.99 -3.49 0.50
CA SER A 93 -9.01 -4.01 -0.46
C SER A 93 -8.12 -2.87 -0.95
N ILE A 94 -6.80 -3.03 -0.78
CA ILE A 94 -5.81 -2.07 -1.30
C ILE A 94 -5.90 -1.94 -2.84
N HIS A 95 -6.21 -3.04 -3.53
CA HIS A 95 -6.36 -3.04 -5.00
C HIS A 95 -7.52 -2.14 -5.43
N GLY A 96 -8.66 -2.22 -4.74
CA GLY A 96 -9.79 -1.34 -5.00
C GLY A 96 -9.48 0.13 -4.70
N GLY A 97 -8.70 0.39 -3.64
CA GLY A 97 -8.23 1.73 -3.32
C GLY A 97 -7.38 2.36 -4.41
N LEU A 98 -6.42 1.58 -4.93
CA LEU A 98 -5.55 2.02 -6.03
C LEU A 98 -6.34 2.25 -7.32
N ILE A 99 -7.26 1.35 -7.67
CA ILE A 99 -8.13 1.48 -8.84
C ILE A 99 -8.99 2.73 -8.73
N GLY A 100 -9.66 2.96 -7.59
CA GLY A 100 -10.49 4.14 -7.37
C GLY A 100 -9.70 5.45 -7.48
N GLY A 101 -8.48 5.48 -6.93
CA GLY A 101 -7.57 6.62 -7.07
C GLY A 101 -7.15 6.88 -8.52
N ILE A 102 -6.71 5.86 -9.25
CA ILE A 102 -6.29 5.97 -10.66
C ILE A 102 -7.46 6.40 -11.54
N LEU A 103 -8.64 5.80 -11.39
CA LEU A 103 -9.82 6.19 -12.16
C LEU A 103 -10.20 7.64 -11.92
N THR A 104 -10.04 8.14 -10.70
CA THR A 104 -10.31 9.54 -10.36
C THR A 104 -9.37 10.49 -11.09
N ILE A 105 -8.05 10.27 -11.04
CA ILE A 105 -7.10 11.14 -11.76
C ILE A 105 -7.27 11.03 -13.28
N VAL A 106 -7.62 9.85 -13.82
CA VAL A 106 -7.98 9.70 -15.25
C VAL A 106 -9.21 10.52 -15.62
N TYR A 107 -10.27 10.47 -14.80
CA TYR A 107 -11.48 11.27 -14.98
C TYR A 107 -11.17 12.76 -14.95
N PHE A 108 -10.40 13.21 -13.95
CA PHE A 108 -9.99 14.61 -13.80
C PHE A 108 -9.13 15.08 -14.98
N ALA A 109 -8.16 14.27 -15.42
CA ALA A 109 -7.31 14.60 -16.56
C ALA A 109 -8.12 14.82 -17.84
N ARG A 110 -9.15 13.99 -18.07
CA ARG A 110 -10.06 14.13 -19.22
C ARG A 110 -10.99 15.34 -19.08
N LYS A 111 -11.60 15.53 -17.91
CA LYS A 111 -12.56 16.62 -17.66
C LYS A 111 -11.92 18.00 -17.72
N TYR A 112 -10.75 18.15 -17.09
CA TYR A 112 -10.04 19.42 -16.97
C TYR A 112 -8.89 19.57 -17.97
N LYS A 113 -8.73 18.61 -18.90
CA LYS A 113 -7.77 18.64 -20.03
C LYS A 113 -6.32 18.90 -19.61
N PHE A 114 -5.86 18.29 -18.52
CA PHE A 114 -4.47 18.37 -18.08
C PHE A 114 -3.67 17.09 -18.38
N ASN A 115 -2.34 17.20 -18.34
CA ASN A 115 -1.48 16.02 -18.49
C ASN A 115 -1.51 15.18 -17.21
N PHE A 116 -2.11 13.99 -17.29
CA PHE A 116 -2.19 13.00 -16.21
C PHE A 116 -0.89 12.85 -15.42
N PHE A 117 0.23 12.69 -16.13
CA PHE A 117 1.51 12.37 -15.51
C PHE A 117 2.12 13.54 -14.74
N GLN A 118 1.81 14.78 -15.10
CA GLN A 118 2.27 15.95 -14.34
C GLN A 118 1.71 15.96 -12.92
N TYR A 119 0.44 15.57 -12.76
CA TYR A 119 -0.24 15.49 -11.48
C TYR A 119 0.04 14.16 -10.77
N ALA A 120 0.14 13.05 -11.51
CA ALA A 120 0.48 11.75 -10.94
C ALA A 120 1.88 11.75 -10.28
N ASP A 121 2.85 12.47 -10.86
CA ASP A 121 4.17 12.67 -10.25
C ASP A 121 4.06 13.34 -8.87
N LEU A 122 3.14 14.30 -8.69
CA LEU A 122 2.96 15.01 -7.41
C LEU A 122 2.44 14.09 -6.29
N CYS A 123 1.75 12.99 -6.65
CA CYS A 123 1.22 12.02 -5.70
C CYS A 123 2.30 11.08 -5.15
N VAL A 124 3.45 10.95 -5.82
CA VAL A 124 4.50 9.97 -5.49
C VAL A 124 4.97 10.05 -4.03
N PRO A 125 5.27 11.23 -3.45
CA PRO A 125 5.67 11.32 -2.05
C PRO A 125 4.57 10.83 -1.10
N GLY A 126 3.31 11.13 -1.39
CA GLY A 126 2.18 10.68 -0.59
C GLY A 126 2.02 9.16 -0.59
N VAL A 127 2.25 8.50 -1.73
CA VAL A 127 2.26 7.03 -1.79
C VAL A 127 3.42 6.46 -0.95
N ALA A 128 4.60 7.06 -1.03
CA ALA A 128 5.76 6.63 -0.23
C ALA A 128 5.51 6.75 1.28
N PHE A 129 4.95 7.88 1.73
CA PHE A 129 4.57 8.08 3.13
C PHE A 129 3.44 7.16 3.57
N GLY A 130 2.47 6.90 2.70
CA GLY A 130 1.40 5.93 2.93
C GLY A 130 1.94 4.51 3.14
N ILE A 131 2.96 4.09 2.38
CA ILE A 131 3.65 2.81 2.59
C ILE A 131 4.30 2.78 3.99
N ILE A 132 5.06 3.81 4.36
CA ILE A 132 5.69 3.89 5.70
C ILE A 132 4.62 3.79 6.79
N GLY A 133 3.60 4.64 6.72
CA GLY A 133 2.52 4.70 7.72
C GLY A 133 1.76 3.38 7.84
N GLY A 134 1.41 2.75 6.72
CA GLY A 134 0.74 1.45 6.71
C GLY A 134 1.61 0.34 7.31
N ARG A 135 2.92 0.33 7.02
CA ARG A 135 3.84 -0.69 7.55
C ARG A 135 4.11 -0.52 9.04
N ILE A 136 4.26 0.71 9.53
CA ILE A 136 4.32 0.97 10.98
C ILE A 136 2.97 0.60 11.63
N GLY A 137 1.86 0.90 10.97
CA GLY A 137 0.53 0.48 11.41
C GLY A 137 0.43 -1.04 11.60
N ASN A 138 0.95 -1.84 10.65
CA ASN A 138 0.99 -3.30 10.76
C ASN A 138 1.79 -3.77 11.98
N ILE A 139 2.90 -3.08 12.29
CA ILE A 139 3.69 -3.35 13.49
C ILE A 139 2.85 -3.09 14.75
N MET A 140 2.18 -1.94 14.84
CA MET A 140 1.36 -1.57 15.99
C MET A 140 0.15 -2.49 16.19
N ASN A 141 -0.44 -2.96 15.09
CA ASN A 141 -1.51 -3.95 15.11
C ASN A 141 -1.01 -5.35 15.47
N GLY A 142 0.30 -5.58 15.36
CA GLY A 142 0.92 -6.87 15.59
C GLY A 142 0.40 -7.95 14.63
N THR A 143 0.20 -7.65 13.34
CA THR A 143 -0.26 -8.64 12.33
C THR A 143 -0.19 -8.13 10.86
N ASP A 144 -0.86 -8.84 9.94
CA ASP A 144 -1.10 -8.73 8.48
C ASP A 144 0.03 -9.24 7.56
N THR A 145 1.28 -8.83 7.76
CA THR A 145 2.36 -9.16 6.80
C THR A 145 3.49 -9.96 7.42
N VAL A 146 3.19 -11.22 7.77
CA VAL A 146 4.12 -12.11 8.46
C VAL A 146 5.25 -12.60 7.56
N GLY A 147 6.46 -12.68 8.11
CA GLY A 147 7.63 -13.25 7.46
C GLY A 147 7.80 -14.74 7.73
N ARG A 148 8.65 -15.39 6.92
CA ARG A 148 9.01 -16.80 7.11
C ARG A 148 9.88 -16.98 8.36
N VAL A 149 9.83 -18.18 8.94
CA VAL A 149 10.74 -18.58 10.02
C VAL A 149 12.17 -18.59 9.51
N THR A 150 13.09 -18.00 10.28
CA THR A 150 14.48 -17.81 9.88
C THR A 150 15.42 -18.05 11.05
N ASN A 151 16.59 -18.62 10.76
CA ASN A 151 17.68 -18.76 11.72
C ASN A 151 18.68 -17.60 11.69
N TRP A 152 18.43 -16.56 10.88
CA TRP A 152 19.33 -15.43 10.77
C TRP A 152 19.37 -14.58 12.05
N PRO A 153 20.50 -13.90 12.35
CA PRO A 153 20.63 -13.03 13.53
C PRO A 153 19.61 -11.88 13.58
N ILE A 154 19.02 -11.53 12.43
CA ILE A 154 17.99 -10.50 12.31
C ILE A 154 16.56 -11.03 12.50
N GLY A 155 16.42 -12.32 12.86
CA GLY A 155 15.14 -12.93 13.18
C GLY A 155 14.48 -12.21 14.35
N TYR A 156 13.19 -11.92 14.21
CA TYR A 156 12.42 -11.17 15.19
C TYR A 156 11.43 -12.08 15.92
N HIS A 157 11.45 -12.00 17.25
CA HIS A 157 10.46 -12.64 18.10
C HIS A 157 9.37 -11.64 18.43
N TRP A 158 8.14 -11.96 18.04
CA TRP A 158 7.00 -11.14 18.43
C TRP A 158 6.76 -11.25 19.94
N PRO A 159 6.53 -10.12 20.63
CA PRO A 159 6.20 -10.17 22.05
C PRO A 159 4.84 -10.84 22.23
N ALA A 160 4.64 -11.58 23.33
CA ALA A 160 3.38 -12.28 23.65
C ALA A 160 2.13 -11.37 23.60
N SER A 161 2.33 -10.05 23.77
CA SER A 161 1.27 -9.04 23.64
C SER A 161 0.79 -8.80 22.20
N ALA A 162 1.42 -9.37 21.17
CA ALA A 162 1.03 -9.28 19.76
C ALA A 162 -0.03 -10.35 19.42
N ARG A 163 -1.21 -10.24 20.04
CA ARG A 163 -2.28 -11.25 19.98
C ARG A 163 -2.69 -11.59 18.55
N ALA A 164 -2.89 -10.58 17.70
CA ALA A 164 -3.32 -10.76 16.32
C ALA A 164 -2.30 -11.54 15.45
N PHE A 165 -1.02 -11.54 15.81
CA PHE A 165 0.01 -12.33 15.15
C PHE A 165 -0.07 -13.78 15.62
N HIS A 166 -0.07 -14.01 16.94
CA HIS A 166 -0.12 -15.36 17.49
C HIS A 166 -1.42 -16.08 17.12
N ASP A 167 -2.56 -15.41 17.22
CA ASP A 167 -3.87 -15.98 16.89
C ASP A 167 -4.00 -16.28 15.38
N GLY A 168 -3.27 -15.57 14.51
CA GLY A 168 -3.24 -15.86 13.07
C GLY A 168 -2.25 -16.96 12.66
N MET A 169 -1.18 -17.15 13.44
CA MET A 169 -0.06 -18.05 13.11
C MET A 169 -0.17 -19.42 13.80
N CYS A 170 -0.85 -19.50 14.94
CA CYS A 170 -1.02 -20.73 15.71
C CYS A 170 -2.28 -21.52 15.30
N VAL A 171 -2.94 -21.15 14.21
CA VAL A 171 -4.03 -21.90 13.60
C VAL A 171 -3.45 -22.88 12.59
N PRO A 172 -3.90 -24.16 12.58
CA PRO A 172 -3.52 -25.11 11.54
C PRO A 172 -3.86 -24.57 10.15
N ASN A 173 -2.83 -24.27 9.36
CA ASN A 173 -2.99 -23.73 8.01
C ASN A 173 -3.35 -24.88 7.04
N PRO A 174 -4.33 -24.73 6.13
CA PRO A 174 -4.64 -25.75 5.11
C PRO A 174 -3.52 -25.98 4.08
N ASN A 175 -2.48 -25.13 4.02
CA ASN A 175 -1.32 -25.35 3.17
C ASN A 175 -0.41 -26.44 3.77
N ILE A 176 -0.47 -27.65 3.21
CA ILE A 176 0.24 -28.87 3.64
C ILE A 176 1.75 -28.68 3.86
N ASP A 177 2.40 -27.71 3.19
CA ASP A 177 3.85 -27.48 3.29
C ASP A 177 4.27 -26.37 4.29
N MET A 178 3.33 -25.69 4.96
CA MET A 178 3.58 -24.47 5.74
C MET A 178 2.77 -24.39 7.02
N ASP A 179 2.66 -25.49 7.76
CA ASP A 179 2.07 -25.43 9.10
C ASP A 179 3.06 -24.83 10.12
N LEU A 180 2.79 -23.61 10.56
CA LEU A 180 3.58 -22.90 11.56
C LEU A 180 3.08 -23.13 12.98
N SER A 181 1.92 -23.77 13.15
CA SER A 181 1.35 -24.06 14.47
C SER A 181 2.28 -24.93 15.32
N GLN A 182 3.13 -25.75 14.69
CA GLN A 182 4.17 -26.54 15.35
C GLN A 182 5.18 -25.72 16.18
N TYR A 183 5.33 -24.42 15.87
CA TYR A 183 6.21 -23.50 16.59
C TYR A 183 5.48 -22.71 17.68
N CYS A 184 4.22 -23.04 17.97
CA CYS A 184 3.44 -22.41 19.01
C CYS A 184 3.49 -23.20 20.31
N GLN A 185 3.68 -22.49 21.42
CA GLN A 185 3.68 -23.04 22.77
C GLN A 185 2.65 -22.32 23.63
N GLN A 186 2.08 -23.03 24.60
CA GLN A 186 1.16 -22.44 25.57
C GLN A 186 1.96 -21.80 26.71
N ILE A 187 1.95 -20.47 26.79
CA ILE A 187 2.64 -19.69 27.81
C ILE A 187 1.59 -18.86 28.55
N GLY A 188 1.44 -19.07 29.86
CA GLY A 188 0.48 -18.32 30.68
C GLY A 188 -0.99 -18.50 30.24
N GLY A 189 -1.35 -19.70 29.77
CA GLY A 189 -2.70 -19.99 29.27
C GLY A 189 -2.97 -19.49 27.83
N GLN A 190 -1.99 -18.89 27.17
CA GLN A 190 -2.11 -18.35 25.82
C GLN A 190 -1.19 -19.07 24.84
N LEU A 191 -1.68 -19.33 23.61
CA LEU A 191 -0.84 -19.82 22.51
C LEU A 191 0.04 -18.69 21.99
N VAL A 192 1.35 -18.92 21.96
CA VAL A 192 2.37 -17.96 21.55
C VAL A 192 3.32 -18.65 20.58
N MET A 193 3.48 -18.08 19.39
CA MET A 193 4.51 -18.49 18.43
C MET A 193 5.88 -18.08 18.94
N THR A 194 6.76 -19.07 19.15
CA THR A 194 8.09 -18.86 19.76
C THR A 194 9.21 -18.76 18.73
N ALA A 195 8.99 -19.22 17.50
CA ALA A 195 10.00 -19.19 16.45
C ALA A 195 10.32 -17.76 15.97
N PRO A 196 11.60 -17.44 15.71
CA PRO A 196 11.99 -16.19 15.08
C PRO A 196 11.52 -16.13 13.63
N VAL A 197 11.00 -14.99 13.20
CA VAL A 197 10.55 -14.75 11.82
C VAL A 197 11.23 -13.52 11.23
N HIS A 198 11.29 -13.45 9.89
CA HIS A 198 11.68 -12.22 9.23
C HIS A 198 10.72 -11.08 9.59
N PHE A 199 11.28 -9.93 9.99
CA PHE A 199 10.47 -8.77 10.32
C PHE A 199 10.09 -7.98 9.06
N THR A 200 9.27 -8.59 8.20
CA THR A 200 8.91 -8.09 6.87
C THR A 200 8.19 -6.74 6.89
N GLN A 201 7.47 -6.41 7.96
CA GLN A 201 6.91 -5.07 8.16
C GLN A 201 8.01 -4.01 8.17
N MET A 202 9.13 -4.27 8.86
CA MET A 202 10.27 -3.37 8.91
C MET A 202 10.93 -3.23 7.54
N TYR A 203 11.02 -4.32 6.77
CA TYR A 203 11.50 -4.25 5.38
C TYR A 203 10.61 -3.31 4.55
N GLY A 204 9.28 -3.42 4.69
CA GLY A 204 8.34 -2.50 4.06
C GLY A 204 8.52 -1.03 4.49
N VAL A 205 8.81 -0.75 5.76
CA VAL A 205 9.15 0.60 6.24
C VAL A 205 10.42 1.11 5.55
N ILE A 206 11.48 0.30 5.51
CA ILE A 206 12.74 0.66 4.85
C ILE A 206 12.53 0.95 3.37
N ILE A 207 11.74 0.13 2.68
CA ILE A 207 11.35 0.35 1.28
C ILE A 207 10.65 1.70 1.13
N GLY A 208 9.67 2.01 1.99
CA GLY A 208 8.98 3.30 1.99
C GLY A 208 9.94 4.49 2.18
N ILE A 209 10.93 4.36 3.08
CA ILE A 209 11.97 5.39 3.31
C ILE A 209 12.85 5.56 2.07
N ILE A 210 13.36 4.47 1.50
CA ILE A 210 14.17 4.49 0.27
C ILE A 210 13.40 5.19 -0.84
N LEU A 211 12.13 4.84 -1.05
CA LEU A 211 11.29 5.44 -2.08
C LEU A 211 10.97 6.91 -1.79
N SER A 212 10.77 7.30 -0.52
CA SER A 212 10.56 8.69 -0.14
C SER A 212 11.79 9.54 -0.48
N VAL A 213 12.99 9.07 -0.11
CA VAL A 213 14.26 9.75 -0.41
C VAL A 213 14.51 9.78 -1.92
N ALA A 214 14.31 8.66 -2.63
CA ALA A 214 14.51 8.59 -4.06
C ALA A 214 13.52 9.48 -4.84
N SER A 215 12.26 9.56 -4.37
CA SER A 215 11.24 10.42 -4.98
C SER A 215 11.67 11.89 -4.99
N TYR A 216 12.33 12.36 -3.92
CA TYR A 216 12.85 13.73 -3.86
C TYR A 216 13.82 14.03 -5.01
N PHE A 217 14.69 13.08 -5.37
CA PHE A 217 15.60 13.22 -6.50
C PHE A 217 14.89 13.10 -7.85
N TRP A 218 13.97 12.15 -8.00
CA TRP A 218 13.23 11.98 -9.26
C TRP A 218 12.34 13.19 -9.58
N LEU A 219 11.76 13.82 -8.56
CA LEU A 219 10.92 15.01 -8.70
C LEU A 219 11.70 16.28 -9.07
N ARG A 220 13.04 16.24 -9.09
CA ARG A 220 13.85 17.31 -9.71
C ARG A 220 13.70 17.33 -11.23
N SER A 221 13.40 16.19 -11.84
CA SER A 221 13.02 16.15 -13.26
C SER A 221 11.65 16.78 -13.45
N ARG A 222 11.54 17.64 -14.48
CA ARG A 222 10.25 18.22 -14.91
C ARG A 222 9.59 17.43 -16.04
N VAL A 223 10.18 16.32 -16.46
CA VAL A 223 9.60 15.45 -17.49
C VAL A 223 8.37 14.74 -16.90
N PRO A 224 7.16 14.95 -17.46
CA PRO A 224 5.94 14.33 -16.95
C PRO A 224 6.06 12.81 -16.91
N GLY A 225 5.81 12.22 -15.73
CA GLY A 225 5.73 10.77 -15.53
C GLY A 225 7.07 10.15 -15.16
N TRP A 226 8.16 10.94 -15.16
CA TRP A 226 9.46 10.42 -14.77
C TRP A 226 9.47 9.91 -13.33
N ALA A 227 8.93 10.68 -12.38
CA ALA A 227 8.89 10.27 -10.98
C ALA A 227 7.92 9.10 -10.76
N PHE A 228 6.77 9.13 -11.42
CA PHE A 228 5.75 8.08 -11.37
C PHE A 228 6.32 6.72 -11.81
N TRP A 229 6.92 6.64 -13.00
CA TRP A 229 7.44 5.36 -13.51
C TRP A 229 8.68 4.88 -12.75
N GLN A 230 9.54 5.79 -12.27
CA GLN A 230 10.64 5.42 -11.37
C GLN A 230 10.12 4.83 -10.06
N PHE A 231 9.10 5.45 -9.47
CA PHE A 231 8.52 4.97 -8.23
C PHE A 231 7.95 3.56 -8.38
N TRP A 232 7.14 3.30 -9.40
CA TRP A 232 6.57 1.97 -9.61
C TRP A 232 7.61 0.91 -9.97
N LEU A 233 8.66 1.27 -10.72
CA LEU A 233 9.78 0.37 -10.99
C LEU A 233 10.46 -0.07 -9.69
N TRP A 234 10.92 0.91 -8.89
CA TRP A 234 11.69 0.63 -7.69
C TRP A 234 10.84 0.02 -6.58
N TYR A 235 9.58 0.45 -6.46
CA TYR A 235 8.62 -0.20 -5.58
C TYR A 235 8.47 -1.67 -5.96
N SER A 236 8.28 -1.99 -7.24
CA SER A 236 8.11 -3.39 -7.69
C SER A 236 9.38 -4.22 -7.44
N ILE A 237 10.57 -3.68 -7.75
CA ILE A 237 11.84 -4.38 -7.50
C ILE A 237 12.05 -4.65 -6.01
N LEU A 238 11.88 -3.63 -5.16
CA LEU A 238 12.11 -3.78 -3.72
C LEU A 238 11.02 -4.62 -3.07
N ARG A 239 9.76 -4.44 -3.46
CA ARG A 239 8.62 -5.19 -2.90
C ARG A 239 8.69 -6.66 -3.29
N ALA A 240 8.89 -6.97 -4.57
CA ALA A 240 8.88 -8.34 -5.09
C ALA A 240 10.23 -9.06 -4.90
N GLY A 241 11.35 -8.35 -5.10
CA GLY A 241 12.67 -8.94 -4.99
C GLY A 241 13.16 -9.07 -3.55
N TRP A 242 12.86 -8.09 -2.70
CA TRP A 242 13.37 -8.06 -1.33
C TRP A 242 12.33 -8.45 -0.29
N GLU A 243 11.25 -7.68 -0.11
CA GLU A 243 10.26 -7.96 0.96
C GLU A 243 9.58 -9.32 0.76
N GLU A 244 9.09 -9.59 -0.45
CA GLU A 244 8.30 -10.78 -0.76
C GLU A 244 9.07 -12.09 -0.61
N THR A 245 10.38 -12.08 -0.88
CA THR A 245 11.28 -13.23 -0.72
C THR A 245 11.27 -13.80 0.70
N PHE A 246 11.02 -12.93 1.68
CA PHE A 246 10.98 -13.26 3.10
C PHE A 246 9.54 -13.32 3.64
N ARG A 247 8.52 -13.00 2.84
CA ARG A 247 7.12 -13.05 3.27
C ARG A 247 6.60 -14.48 3.26
N LEU A 248 5.72 -14.74 4.23
CA LEU A 248 4.95 -15.97 4.30
C LEU A 248 3.74 -15.91 3.37
N ASN A 249 4.00 -15.98 2.07
CA ASN A 249 2.97 -16.08 1.03
C ASN A 249 3.03 -17.46 0.35
N PRO A 250 1.90 -17.96 -0.19
CA PRO A 250 1.89 -19.19 -0.97
C PRO A 250 2.80 -19.07 -2.20
N LEU A 251 3.46 -20.18 -2.53
CA LEU A 251 4.27 -20.30 -3.74
C LEU A 251 3.42 -20.87 -4.85
N THR A 252 3.33 -20.17 -5.99
CA THR A 252 2.61 -20.63 -7.18
C THR A 252 3.30 -21.85 -7.78
N VAL A 253 4.63 -21.84 -7.74
CA VAL A 253 5.51 -22.94 -8.14
C VAL A 253 6.31 -23.34 -6.91
N LYS A 254 6.20 -24.60 -6.44
CA LYS A 254 7.00 -25.13 -5.32
C LYS A 254 8.47 -25.35 -5.71
N SER A 255 9.11 -24.38 -6.33
CA SER A 255 10.45 -24.50 -6.90
C SER A 255 11.55 -24.19 -5.89
N TYR A 256 11.32 -23.29 -4.92
CA TYR A 256 12.29 -23.03 -3.86
C TYR A 256 11.64 -22.52 -2.57
N LEU A 257 11.76 -23.34 -1.53
CA LEU A 257 11.37 -22.99 -0.16
C LEU A 257 12.42 -23.52 0.80
N ASN A 258 13.09 -22.63 1.51
CA ASN A 258 14.07 -22.97 2.53
C ASN A 258 13.71 -22.27 3.84
N GLN A 259 12.85 -22.91 4.63
CA GLN A 259 12.24 -22.35 5.84
C GLN A 259 12.40 -23.29 7.04
N GLY A 260 12.42 -22.74 8.25
CA GLY A 260 12.55 -23.48 9.50
C GLY A 260 13.67 -22.96 10.39
N LEU A 261 13.77 -23.50 11.61
CA LEU A 261 14.71 -23.02 12.63
C LEU A 261 16.19 -23.20 12.27
N ASN A 262 16.50 -24.01 11.25
CA ASN A 262 17.85 -24.25 10.74
C ASN A 262 18.05 -23.68 9.33
N ALA A 263 17.11 -22.90 8.82
CA ALA A 263 17.05 -22.43 7.45
C ALA A 263 16.95 -20.90 7.38
N PRO A 264 17.40 -20.29 6.27
CA PRO A 264 17.41 -18.84 6.10
C PRO A 264 16.03 -18.21 5.98
N GLY A 265 14.95 -18.96 5.75
CA GLY A 265 13.59 -18.40 5.65
C GLY A 265 13.28 -17.75 4.29
N ILE A 266 13.71 -18.38 3.20
CA ILE A 266 13.60 -17.83 1.83
C ILE A 266 12.54 -18.59 1.03
N GLY A 267 11.66 -17.86 0.36
CA GLY A 267 10.73 -18.38 -0.64
C GLY A 267 10.82 -17.59 -1.94
N LEU A 268 10.89 -18.29 -3.07
CA LEU A 268 10.88 -17.69 -4.41
C LEU A 268 9.67 -18.16 -5.19
N TRP A 269 9.32 -17.41 -6.23
CA TRP A 269 8.18 -17.65 -7.13
C TRP A 269 6.82 -17.54 -6.44
N THR A 270 6.66 -16.52 -5.60
CA THR A 270 5.33 -16.13 -5.10
C THR A 270 4.49 -15.47 -6.19
N ASP A 271 3.16 -15.46 -6.03
CA ASP A 271 2.24 -14.79 -6.97
C ASP A 271 2.65 -13.32 -7.19
N THR A 272 3.02 -12.61 -6.12
CA THR A 272 3.46 -11.21 -6.18
C THR A 272 4.72 -11.06 -7.03
N GLN A 273 5.68 -11.99 -6.94
CA GLN A 273 6.90 -11.95 -7.74
C GLN A 273 6.59 -12.09 -9.24
N ILE A 274 5.75 -13.05 -9.59
CA ILE A 274 5.37 -13.32 -10.97
C ILE A 274 4.57 -12.13 -11.55
N ILE A 275 3.57 -11.64 -10.82
CA ILE A 275 2.72 -10.52 -11.25
C ILE A 275 3.51 -9.21 -11.39
N SER A 276 4.62 -9.06 -10.65
CA SER A 276 5.46 -7.86 -10.72
C SER A 276 6.33 -7.80 -11.97
N VAL A 277 6.65 -8.92 -12.63
CA VAL A 277 7.54 -8.94 -13.81
C VAL A 277 6.97 -8.11 -14.98
N PRO A 278 5.70 -8.29 -15.41
CA PRO A 278 5.12 -7.45 -16.46
C PRO A 278 5.13 -5.96 -16.12
N LEU A 279 4.87 -5.61 -14.85
CA LEU A 279 4.89 -4.23 -14.39
C LEU A 279 6.30 -3.63 -14.45
N ILE A 280 7.33 -4.38 -14.04
CA ILE A 280 8.73 -3.95 -14.14
C ILE A 280 9.11 -3.70 -15.60
N LEU A 281 8.79 -4.62 -16.51
CA LEU A 281 9.06 -4.47 -17.95
C LEU A 281 8.35 -3.25 -18.54
N LEU A 282 7.09 -3.03 -18.17
CA LEU A 282 6.33 -1.84 -18.57
C LEU A 282 7.01 -0.56 -18.08
N CYS A 283 7.41 -0.51 -16.81
CA CYS A 283 8.08 0.67 -16.25
C CYS A 283 9.42 0.95 -16.95
N LEU A 284 10.22 -0.09 -17.23
CA LEU A 284 11.48 0.04 -17.96
C LEU A 284 11.26 0.58 -19.38
N TYR A 285 10.28 0.04 -20.09
CA TYR A 285 9.90 0.51 -21.42
C TYR A 285 9.45 1.98 -21.40
N MET A 286 8.59 2.36 -20.44
CA MET A 286 8.10 3.74 -20.32
C MET A 286 9.22 4.71 -19.96
N LEU A 287 10.14 4.35 -19.07
CA LEU A 287 11.31 5.17 -18.74
C LEU A 287 12.26 5.32 -19.93
N TRP A 288 12.49 4.24 -20.68
CA TRP A 288 13.28 4.29 -21.91
C TRP A 288 12.65 5.22 -22.95
N ARG A 289 11.33 5.13 -23.14
CA ARG A 289 10.58 6.04 -24.03
C ARG A 289 10.68 7.49 -23.58
N LEU A 290 10.54 7.77 -22.29
CA LEU A 290 10.64 9.14 -21.73
C LEU A 290 12.04 9.75 -21.90
N ARG A 291 13.11 8.95 -21.82
CA ARG A 291 14.48 9.43 -22.05
C ARG A 291 14.73 9.84 -23.50
N ARG A 292 14.02 9.23 -24.45
CA ARG A 292 14.15 9.48 -25.90
C ARG A 292 13.19 10.55 -26.41
N ALA A 293 12.17 10.91 -25.63
CA ALA A 293 11.23 11.95 -26.02
C ALA A 293 11.92 13.33 -26.03
N PRO A 294 11.64 14.19 -27.03
CA PRO A 294 12.05 15.59 -27.00
C PRO A 294 11.57 16.23 -25.69
N ARG A 295 12.46 16.98 -25.02
CA ARG A 295 12.06 17.69 -23.80
C ARG A 295 11.02 18.73 -24.19
N PRO A 296 9.85 18.79 -23.52
CA PRO A 296 8.92 19.88 -23.77
C PRO A 296 9.63 21.20 -23.45
N ASP A 297 9.50 22.15 -24.37
CA ASP A 297 9.94 23.53 -24.14
C ASP A 297 9.26 24.10 -22.88
N ALA A 298 9.86 25.14 -22.31
CA ALA A 298 9.41 25.80 -21.07
C ALA A 298 7.88 26.01 -21.04
N PRO A 299 7.24 25.92 -19.85
CA PRO A 299 5.79 25.82 -19.73
C PRO A 299 5.06 26.96 -20.45
N GLN A 300 4.17 26.59 -21.38
CA GLN A 300 3.15 27.51 -21.89
C GLN A 300 2.29 27.99 -20.72
N ALA A 301 2.02 29.30 -20.71
CA ALA A 301 1.32 30.00 -19.65
C ALA A 301 0.03 29.29 -19.23
N ALA A 302 -0.25 29.31 -17.92
CA ALA A 302 -1.40 28.69 -17.29
C ALA A 302 -2.69 28.96 -18.09
N VAL A 303 -3.40 27.88 -18.44
CA VAL A 303 -4.77 27.99 -18.93
C VAL A 303 -5.59 28.57 -17.78
N THR A 304 -5.94 29.84 -17.90
CA THR A 304 -6.91 30.51 -17.03
C THR A 304 -8.23 29.78 -17.19
N VAL A 305 -8.64 29.06 -16.13
CA VAL A 305 -10.00 28.53 -16.05
C VAL A 305 -10.88 29.72 -15.71
N ASP A 306 -11.61 30.23 -16.68
CA ASP A 306 -12.59 31.29 -16.42
C ASP A 306 -13.61 30.82 -15.37
N PRO A 307 -13.98 31.68 -14.40
CA PRO A 307 -15.01 31.36 -13.44
C PRO A 307 -16.35 31.12 -14.16
N PRO A 308 -17.21 30.22 -13.66
CA PRO A 308 -18.52 29.97 -14.25
C PRO A 308 -19.33 31.27 -14.30
N ALA A 309 -19.87 31.59 -15.47
CA ALA A 309 -20.71 32.77 -15.68
C ALA A 309 -21.85 32.78 -14.66
N ALA A 310 -22.00 33.92 -13.96
CA ALA A 310 -23.11 34.13 -13.04
C ALA A 310 -24.45 34.02 -13.79
N PRO A 311 -25.46 33.34 -13.21
CA PRO A 311 -26.79 33.30 -13.80
C PRO A 311 -27.38 34.72 -13.86
N ARG A 312 -27.91 35.08 -15.03
CA ARG A 312 -28.65 36.33 -15.27
C ARG A 312 -30.06 36.25 -14.69
#